data_AF-A0AAW4BPE4-F1
#
_entry.id   AF-A0AAW4BPE4-F1
#
_cell.length_a   1.000
_cell.length_b   1.000
_cell.length_c   1.000
_cell.angle_alpha   90.00
_cell.angle_beta   90.00
_cell.angle_gamma   90.00
#
_symmetry.space_group_name_H-M   'P 1'
#
loop_
_entity.id
_entity.type
_entity.pdbx_description
1 polymer ?
#
loop_
_entity_poly.entity_id
_entity_poly.type
_entity_poly.pdbx_seq_one_letter_code
_entity_poly.pdbx_strand_id
1 'polypeptide(L)'
;YGEPLAKCVGIITPFSAQVNQIKTACGEFDIKAGKGDDQLTVGTVHSLQGAERKIIIFSQVYTRHNDGGFIDMDPSMLNVAVSRAKDAFLVFGDLDIIEAAPSSSPRGLLAKYLFTDERNELEFSVGQRPDLLQICGHPKLLTNAEEHDAFLS
;
A
#
# COMPACT_ATOMS: atom_id res chain seq x y z
N TYR A 1 11.83 -13.55 11.23
CA TYR A 1 12.89 -13.51 10.19
C TYR A 1 14.31 -13.29 10.71
N GLY A 2 14.55 -12.78 11.93
CA GLY A 2 15.90 -12.67 12.52
C GLY A 2 16.85 -11.67 11.83
N GLU A 3 16.33 -10.86 10.92
CA GLU A 3 17.08 -9.87 10.13
C GLU A 3 16.51 -8.45 10.36
N PRO A 4 17.29 -7.39 10.06
CA PRO A 4 16.80 -6.01 10.11
C PRO A 4 15.55 -5.81 9.25
N LEU A 5 14.66 -4.91 9.69
CA LEU A 5 13.42 -4.58 8.98
C LEU A 5 13.69 -4.20 7.52
N ALA A 6 14.73 -3.39 7.27
CA ALA A 6 15.15 -2.94 5.94
C ALA A 6 15.47 -4.08 4.95
N LYS A 7 15.90 -5.24 5.45
CA LYS A 7 16.19 -6.45 4.64
C LYS A 7 14.98 -7.35 4.50
N CYS A 8 14.03 -7.27 5.42
CA CYS A 8 12.84 -8.11 5.42
C CYS A 8 11.71 -7.51 4.60
N VAL A 9 11.49 -6.20 4.68
CA VAL A 9 10.29 -5.54 4.16
C VAL A 9 10.66 -4.52 3.09
N GLY A 10 9.84 -4.44 2.05
CA GLY A 10 9.85 -3.33 1.08
C GLY A 10 8.43 -2.80 0.88
N ILE A 11 8.30 -1.49 0.65
CA ILE A 11 7.02 -0.85 0.36
C ILE A 11 7.05 -0.31 -1.07
N ILE A 12 6.05 -0.73 -1.85
CA ILE A 12 5.85 -0.35 -3.24
C ILE A 12 4.55 0.42 -3.38
N THR A 13 4.58 1.51 -4.14
CA THR A 13 3.38 2.23 -4.51
C THR A 13 3.51 2.84 -5.91
N PRO A 14 2.43 2.94 -6.71
CA PRO A 14 2.50 3.53 -8.05
C PRO A 14 2.91 5.01 -8.05
N PHE A 15 2.70 5.75 -6.95
CA PHE A 15 2.76 7.22 -6.95
C PHE A 15 3.89 7.78 -6.09
N SER A 16 4.70 8.67 -6.66
CA SER A 16 5.78 9.35 -5.93
C SER A 16 5.27 10.20 -4.76
N ALA A 17 4.07 10.77 -4.86
CA ALA A 17 3.45 11.48 -3.74
C ALA A 17 3.23 10.54 -2.53
N GLN A 18 2.72 9.33 -2.79
CA GLN A 18 2.54 8.31 -1.75
C GLN A 18 3.87 7.82 -1.18
N VAL A 19 4.92 7.70 -2.01
CA VAL A 19 6.27 7.38 -1.51
C VAL A 19 6.71 8.39 -0.45
N ASN A 20 6.48 9.68 -0.69
CA ASN A 20 6.85 10.73 0.25
C ASN A 20 6.03 10.66 1.54
N GLN A 21 4.70 10.47 1.43
CA GLN A 21 3.82 10.33 2.60
C GLN A 21 4.22 9.14 3.48
N ILE A 22 4.50 7.99 2.88
CA ILE A 22 4.95 6.80 3.61
C ILE A 22 6.31 7.05 4.29
N LYS A 23 7.25 7.73 3.62
CA LYS A 23 8.55 8.07 4.23
C LYS A 23 8.40 9.01 5.41
N THR A 24 7.53 10.02 5.31
CA THR A 24 7.22 10.93 6.42
C THR A 24 6.65 10.16 7.60
N ALA A 25 5.61 9.35 7.37
CA ALA A 25 5.00 8.52 8.41
C ALA A 25 6.03 7.55 9.03
N CYS A 26 6.89 6.90 8.23
CA CYS A 26 7.98 6.09 8.76
C CYS A 26 8.90 6.88 9.71
N GLY A 27 9.23 8.12 9.38
CA GLY A 27 10.04 9.00 10.22
C GLY A 27 9.40 9.31 11.58
N GLU A 28 8.07 9.47 11.63
CA GLU A 28 7.31 9.68 12.88
C GLU A 28 7.42 8.48 13.85
N PHE A 29 7.68 7.29 13.31
CA PHE A 29 7.90 6.05 14.07
C PHE A 29 9.37 5.63 14.18
N ASP A 30 10.32 6.54 13.92
CA ASP A 30 11.78 6.28 13.91
C ASP A 30 12.21 5.16 12.94
N ILE A 31 11.42 4.93 11.88
CA ILE A 31 11.74 4.00 10.81
C ILE A 31 12.47 4.77 9.71
N LYS A 32 13.77 4.48 9.54
CA LYS A 32 14.57 5.08 8.46
C LYS A 32 14.12 4.52 7.11
N ALA A 33 13.38 5.31 6.34
CA ALA A 33 12.91 4.93 5.01
C ALA A 33 13.69 5.67 3.91
N GLY A 34 14.19 4.93 2.91
CA GLY A 34 15.02 5.52 1.85
C GLY A 34 15.64 4.48 0.92
N LYS A 35 16.83 4.78 0.40
CA LYS A 35 17.55 3.95 -0.58
C LYS A 35 18.84 3.33 -0.02
N GLY A 36 19.20 3.62 1.23
CA GLY A 36 20.39 3.02 1.87
C GLY A 36 20.15 1.57 2.29
N ASP A 37 21.23 0.80 2.43
CA ASP A 37 21.19 -0.64 2.76
C ASP A 37 20.55 -0.94 4.13
N ASP A 38 20.65 0.01 5.07
CA ASP A 38 20.03 -0.07 6.41
C ASP A 38 18.70 0.68 6.50
N GLN A 39 18.11 1.07 5.37
CA GLN A 39 16.86 1.80 5.31
C GLN A 39 15.74 0.94 4.71
N LEU A 40 14.55 1.07 5.28
CA LEU A 40 13.35 0.48 4.70
C LEU A 40 13.16 1.04 3.29
N THR A 41 13.13 0.14 2.31
CA THR A 41 12.97 0.55 0.92
C THR A 41 11.52 0.94 0.68
N VAL A 42 11.29 2.23 0.42
CA VAL A 42 9.98 2.79 0.05
C VAL A 42 10.13 3.49 -1.30
N GLY A 43 9.41 3.02 -2.31
CA GLY A 43 9.55 3.56 -3.65
C GLY A 43 8.46 3.14 -4.62
N THR A 44 8.58 3.67 -5.84
CA THR A 44 7.79 3.19 -6.97
C THR A 44 8.31 1.86 -7.48
N VAL A 45 7.56 1.19 -8.34
CA VAL A 45 7.97 -0.11 -8.92
C VAL A 45 9.35 -0.04 -9.57
N HIS A 46 9.67 1.07 -10.25
CA HIS A 46 10.99 1.29 -10.85
C HIS A 46 12.12 1.51 -9.83
N SER A 47 11.78 1.89 -8.60
CA SER A 47 12.77 2.19 -7.54
C SER A 47 13.33 0.92 -6.88
N LEU A 48 12.67 -0.23 -7.03
CA LEU A 48 13.06 -1.52 -6.44
C LEU A 48 13.74 -2.46 -7.45
N GLN A 49 14.44 -1.90 -8.44
CA GLN A 49 15.12 -2.70 -9.45
C GLN A 49 16.26 -3.52 -8.82
N GLY A 50 16.09 -4.83 -8.74
CA GLY A 50 17.11 -5.80 -8.31
C GLY A 50 17.14 -6.13 -6.80
N ALA A 51 16.22 -5.59 -6.00
CA ALA A 51 16.23 -5.79 -4.55
C ALA A 51 14.94 -6.50 -4.08
N GLU A 52 14.97 -7.83 -4.03
CA GLU A 52 13.89 -8.64 -3.45
C GLU A 52 13.84 -8.50 -1.92
N ARG A 53 12.67 -8.72 -1.33
CA ARG A 53 12.41 -8.69 0.11
C ARG A 53 11.55 -9.88 0.52
N LYS A 54 11.63 -10.28 1.78
CA LYS A 54 10.79 -11.37 2.32
C LYS A 54 9.32 -11.00 2.23
N ILE A 55 9.00 -9.76 2.60
CA ILE A 55 7.67 -9.19 2.53
C ILE A 55 7.70 -7.96 1.62
N ILE A 56 6.76 -7.89 0.69
CA ILE A 56 6.44 -6.65 -0.04
C ILE A 56 5.06 -6.17 0.40
N ILE A 57 4.99 -4.89 0.74
CA ILE A 57 3.74 -4.18 0.99
C ILE A 57 3.45 -3.33 -0.26
N PHE A 58 2.30 -3.54 -0.87
CA PHE A 58 1.82 -2.78 -2.02
C PHE A 58 0.69 -1.85 -1.61
N SER A 59 0.93 -0.54 -1.67
CA SER A 59 -0.06 0.50 -1.41
C SER A 59 -0.60 1.04 -2.73
N GLN A 60 -1.80 0.61 -3.13
CA GLN A 60 -2.36 0.95 -4.45
C GLN A 60 -2.86 2.39 -4.57
N VAL A 61 -3.13 3.07 -3.45
CA VAL A 61 -3.58 4.48 -3.34
C VAL A 61 -4.98 4.78 -3.88
N TYR A 62 -5.47 4.04 -4.87
CA TYR A 62 -6.78 4.33 -5.46
C TYR A 62 -7.93 4.23 -4.46
N THR A 63 -8.89 5.13 -4.67
CA THR A 63 -10.16 5.23 -3.97
C THR A 63 -11.27 5.28 -5.00
N ARG A 64 -12.51 4.97 -4.59
CA ARG A 64 -13.73 4.89 -5.41
C ARG A 64 -14.00 6.07 -6.36
N HIS A 65 -13.30 7.19 -6.21
CA HIS A 65 -13.43 8.40 -7.04
C HIS A 65 -12.39 8.48 -8.18
N ASN A 66 -11.44 7.54 -8.26
CA ASN A 66 -10.46 7.45 -9.34
C ASN A 66 -10.25 5.97 -9.71
N ASP A 67 -10.61 5.61 -10.94
CA ASP A 67 -10.88 4.24 -11.41
C ASP A 67 -9.69 3.25 -11.43
N GLY A 68 -8.50 3.66 -10.99
CA GLY A 68 -7.36 2.77 -10.88
C GLY A 68 -6.68 2.40 -12.19
N GLY A 69 -7.07 3.03 -13.31
CA GLY A 69 -6.65 2.63 -14.65
C GLY A 69 -5.13 2.58 -14.84
N PHE A 70 -4.35 3.42 -14.16
CA PHE A 70 -2.90 3.45 -14.35
C PHE A 70 -2.17 2.17 -13.88
N ILE A 71 -2.73 1.39 -12.95
CA ILE A 71 -2.18 0.05 -12.62
C ILE A 71 -2.43 -0.93 -13.77
N ASP A 72 -3.58 -0.85 -14.44
CA ASP A 72 -3.94 -1.76 -15.52
C ASP A 72 -3.30 -1.39 -16.86
N MET A 73 -2.92 -0.12 -17.04
CA MET A 73 -2.21 0.36 -18.25
C MET A 73 -0.79 -0.17 -18.36
N ASP A 74 -0.13 -0.48 -17.24
CA ASP A 74 1.18 -1.09 -17.24
C ASP A 74 1.19 -2.38 -16.40
N PRO A 75 0.90 -3.54 -17.03
CA PRO A 75 0.95 -4.84 -16.37
C PRO A 75 2.32 -5.16 -15.76
N SER A 76 3.39 -4.54 -16.27
CA SER A 76 4.74 -4.74 -15.72
C SER A 76 4.83 -4.24 -14.28
N MET A 77 3.99 -3.28 -13.90
CA MET A 77 3.97 -2.70 -12.57
C MET A 77 3.66 -3.75 -11.49
N LEU A 78 2.52 -4.45 -11.62
CA LEU A 78 2.12 -5.49 -10.68
C LEU A 78 3.03 -6.71 -10.78
N ASN A 79 3.42 -7.12 -11.99
CA ASN A 79 4.33 -8.26 -12.16
C ASN A 79 5.68 -8.03 -11.47
N VAL A 80 6.24 -6.82 -11.60
CA VAL A 80 7.47 -6.46 -10.90
C VAL A 80 7.20 -6.40 -9.39
N ALA A 81 6.14 -5.75 -8.93
CA ALA A 81 5.84 -5.67 -7.50
C ALA A 81 5.70 -7.04 -6.84
N VAL A 82 4.93 -7.95 -7.45
CA VAL A 82 4.71 -9.32 -6.97
C VAL A 82 6.02 -10.12 -6.98
N SER A 83 6.80 -10.04 -8.05
CA SER A 83 8.08 -10.78 -8.15
C SER A 83 9.17 -10.28 -7.21
N ARG A 84 8.97 -9.16 -6.48
CA ARG A 84 9.91 -8.71 -5.44
C ARG A 84 9.66 -9.36 -4.07
N ALA A 85 8.51 -10.00 -3.88
CA ALA A 85 8.20 -10.73 -2.65
C ALA A 85 8.74 -12.15 -2.70
N LYS A 86 9.46 -12.57 -1.65
CA LYS A 86 9.91 -13.97 -1.50
C LYS A 86 8.90 -14.83 -0.75
N ASP A 87 8.35 -14.29 0.33
CA ASP A 87 7.51 -15.05 1.26
C ASP A 87 6.07 -14.54 1.26
N ALA A 88 5.87 -13.21 1.25
CA ALA A 88 4.54 -12.62 1.29
C ALA A 88 4.42 -11.32 0.48
N PHE A 89 3.30 -11.17 -0.21
CA PHE A 89 2.89 -9.94 -0.90
C PHE A 89 1.60 -9.44 -0.28
N LEU A 90 1.67 -8.32 0.44
CA LEU A 90 0.56 -7.74 1.18
C LEU A 90 0.02 -6.52 0.44
N VAL A 91 -1.29 -6.47 0.22
CA VAL A 91 -1.94 -5.37 -0.49
C VAL A 91 -2.72 -4.51 0.50
N PHE A 92 -2.49 -3.20 0.44
CA PHE A 92 -3.22 -2.21 1.23
C PHE A 92 -3.90 -1.20 0.31
N GLY A 93 -5.22 -1.08 0.45
CA GLY A 93 -6.05 -0.11 -0.24
C GLY A 93 -7.51 -0.55 -0.26
N ASP A 94 -8.30 0.15 -1.06
CA ASP A 94 -9.72 -0.16 -1.26
C ASP A 94 -9.89 -1.47 -2.06
N LEU A 95 -10.20 -2.57 -1.35
CA LEU A 95 -10.33 -3.90 -1.94
C LEU A 95 -11.55 -4.01 -2.88
N ASP A 96 -12.59 -3.20 -2.68
CA ASP A 96 -13.78 -3.17 -3.55
C ASP A 96 -13.40 -2.73 -4.97
N ILE A 97 -12.45 -1.79 -5.09
CA ILE A 97 -11.92 -1.34 -6.39
C ILE A 97 -11.10 -2.43 -7.08
N ILE A 98 -10.37 -3.23 -6.31
CA ILE A 98 -9.60 -4.35 -6.84
C ILE A 98 -10.55 -5.45 -7.32
N GLU A 99 -11.57 -5.77 -6.53
CA GLU A 99 -12.58 -6.78 -6.85
C GLU A 99 -13.41 -6.40 -8.10
N ALA A 100 -13.77 -5.13 -8.24
CA ALA A 100 -14.54 -4.64 -9.38
C ALA A 100 -13.77 -4.63 -10.71
N ALA A 101 -12.45 -4.86 -10.69
CA ALA A 101 -11.62 -4.82 -11.90
C ALA A 101 -11.91 -6.02 -12.84
N PRO A 102 -11.90 -5.83 -14.18
CA PRO A 102 -12.10 -6.92 -15.12
C PRO A 102 -11.09 -8.05 -14.89
N SER A 103 -11.53 -9.32 -14.92
CA SER A 103 -10.67 -10.48 -14.63
C SER A 103 -9.48 -10.65 -15.60
N SER A 104 -9.54 -10.04 -16.79
CA SER A 104 -8.46 -9.99 -17.77
C SER A 104 -7.42 -8.90 -17.50
N SER A 105 -7.71 -7.97 -16.58
CA SER A 105 -6.80 -6.89 -16.19
C SER A 105 -5.79 -7.35 -15.15
N PRO A 106 -4.62 -6.68 -15.04
CA PRO A 106 -3.66 -6.93 -13.98
C PRO A 106 -4.28 -6.89 -12.57
N ARG A 107 -5.15 -5.90 -12.28
CA ARG A 107 -5.87 -5.85 -10.99
C ARG A 107 -6.86 -6.98 -10.81
N GLY A 108 -7.61 -7.37 -11.84
CA GLY A 108 -8.55 -8.50 -11.74
C GLY A 108 -7.84 -9.83 -11.51
N LEU A 109 -6.63 -10.01 -12.07
CA LEU A 109 -5.79 -11.16 -11.75
C LEU A 109 -5.31 -11.14 -10.31
N LEU A 110 -4.88 -9.97 -9.81
CA LEU A 110 -4.52 -9.79 -8.40
C LEU A 110 -5.72 -10.09 -7.48
N ALA A 111 -6.91 -9.57 -7.79
CA ALA A 111 -8.15 -9.80 -7.06
C ALA A 111 -8.43 -11.29 -6.93
N LYS A 112 -8.32 -12.04 -8.04
CA LYS A 112 -8.49 -13.49 -8.03
C LYS A 112 -7.60 -14.14 -6.97
N TYR A 113 -6.31 -13.80 -6.90
CA TYR A 113 -5.41 -14.37 -5.91
C TYR A 113 -5.73 -13.94 -4.48
N LEU A 114 -6.04 -12.65 -4.26
CA LEU A 114 -6.40 -12.13 -2.93
C LEU A 114 -7.63 -12.84 -2.38
N PHE A 115 -8.69 -13.00 -3.17
CA PHE A 115 -9.98 -13.55 -2.74
C PHE A 115 -10.13 -15.06 -2.93
N THR A 116 -9.07 -15.78 -3.36
CA THR A 116 -9.14 -17.25 -3.51
C THR A 116 -9.31 -17.98 -2.17
N ASP A 117 -8.81 -17.40 -1.09
CA ASP A 117 -8.80 -18.02 0.24
C ASP A 117 -9.05 -16.95 1.31
N GLU A 118 -10.00 -17.19 2.21
CA GLU A 118 -10.34 -16.29 3.31
C GLU A 118 -9.12 -16.00 4.22
N ARG A 119 -8.16 -16.92 4.29
CA ARG A 119 -6.92 -16.75 5.07
C ARG A 119 -5.98 -15.67 4.51
N ASN A 120 -6.24 -15.17 3.31
CA ASN A 120 -5.49 -14.04 2.74
C ASN A 120 -5.93 -12.70 3.32
N GLU A 121 -7.12 -12.64 3.93
CA GLU A 121 -7.57 -11.44 4.60
C GLU A 121 -6.79 -11.24 5.92
N LEU A 122 -6.23 -10.05 6.07
CA LEU A 122 -5.59 -9.64 7.31
C LEU A 122 -6.62 -8.92 8.17
N GLU A 123 -7.20 -9.64 9.12
CA GLU A 123 -8.08 -9.04 10.13
C GLU A 123 -7.24 -8.23 11.11
N PHE A 124 -7.32 -6.91 11.00
CA PHE A 124 -6.79 -6.01 12.01
C PHE A 124 -7.93 -5.55 12.91
N SER A 125 -7.78 -5.73 14.22
CA SER A 125 -8.57 -4.96 15.18
C SER A 125 -8.11 -3.51 15.09
N VAL A 126 -8.72 -2.74 14.19
CA VAL A 126 -8.59 -1.29 14.20
C VAL A 126 -9.24 -0.84 15.51
N GLY A 127 -8.41 -0.68 16.55
CA GLY A 127 -8.88 -0.14 17.82
C GLY A 127 -9.52 1.24 17.60
N GLN A 128 -10.19 1.77 18.62
CA GLN A 128 -10.62 3.16 18.56
C GLN A 128 -9.43 4.05 18.26
N ARG A 129 -9.48 4.79 17.15
CA ARG A 129 -8.50 5.82 16.76
C ARG A 129 -8.75 7.04 17.64
N PRO A 130 -8.09 7.17 18.81
CA PRO A 130 -8.44 8.18 19.80
C PRO A 130 -8.14 9.57 19.25
N ASP A 131 -7.13 9.65 18.39
CA ASP A 131 -6.80 10.81 17.57
C ASP A 131 -7.98 11.27 16.69
N LEU A 132 -8.64 10.33 15.99
CA LEU A 132 -9.81 10.65 15.17
C LEU A 132 -11.04 11.02 16.01
N LEU A 133 -11.22 10.37 17.18
CA LEU A 133 -12.31 10.70 18.11
C LEU A 133 -12.12 12.05 18.81
N GLN A 134 -10.86 12.45 19.03
CA GLN A 134 -10.52 13.74 19.63
C GLN A 134 -10.69 14.89 18.63
N ILE A 135 -10.40 14.65 17.35
CA ILE A 135 -10.55 15.62 16.26
C ILE A 135 -12.01 15.66 15.75
N CYS A 136 -12.71 14.51 15.74
CA CYS A 136 -14.08 14.37 15.29
C CYS A 136 -14.95 13.76 16.39
N GLY A 137 -15.63 14.61 17.17
CA GLY A 137 -16.57 14.18 18.22
C GLY A 137 -17.78 13.39 17.70
N HIS A 138 -17.97 13.31 16.38
CA HIS A 138 -18.94 12.46 15.70
C HIS A 138 -18.38 12.01 14.35
N PRO A 139 -18.64 10.77 13.89
CA PRO A 139 -18.17 10.29 12.59
C PRO A 139 -18.63 11.22 11.46
N LYS A 140 -17.69 11.71 10.66
CA LYS A 140 -17.95 12.53 9.46
C LYS A 140 -17.46 11.79 8.22
N LEU A 141 -18.33 11.65 7.23
CA LEU A 141 -17.94 11.12 5.92
C LEU A 141 -17.17 12.19 5.15
N LEU A 142 -15.96 11.85 4.71
CA LEU A 142 -15.14 12.67 3.82
C LEU A 142 -15.18 12.04 2.43
N THR A 143 -15.51 12.84 1.42
CA THR A 143 -15.80 12.35 0.07
C THR A 143 -14.75 12.75 -0.96
N ASN A 144 -13.78 13.58 -0.57
CA ASN A 144 -12.72 14.05 -1.46
C ASN A 144 -11.42 14.36 -0.68
N ALA A 145 -10.34 14.58 -1.43
CA ALA A 145 -9.02 14.85 -0.87
C ALA A 145 -8.96 16.19 -0.12
N GLU A 146 -9.66 17.23 -0.59
CA GLU A 146 -9.68 18.53 0.08
C GLU A 146 -10.33 18.44 1.48
N GLU A 147 -11.44 17.71 1.59
CA GLU A 147 -12.11 17.39 2.86
C GLU A 147 -11.23 16.57 3.80
N HIS A 148 -10.44 15.64 3.25
CA HIS A 148 -9.47 14.85 4.00
C HIS A 148 -8.32 15.70 4.53
N ASP A 149 -7.72 16.54 3.69
CA ASP A 149 -6.58 17.36 4.08
C ASP A 149 -6.99 18.44 5.09
N ALA A 150 -8.16 19.05 4.92
CA ALA A 150 -8.73 19.99 5.90
C ALA A 150 -9.11 19.32 7.23
N PHE A 151 -9.34 18.00 7.23
CA PHE A 151 -9.58 17.25 8.45
C PHE A 151 -8.29 16.94 9.22
N LEU A 152 -7.16 16.83 8.52
CA LEU A 152 -5.85 16.55 9.11
C LEU A 152 -5.03 17.81 9.48
N SER A 153 -5.39 18.97 8.94
CA SER A 153 -4.75 20.27 9.19
C SER A 153 -5.16 20.90 10.51
#